data_AF-A0AAD5Y609-F1
#
_entry.id   AF-A0AAD5Y609-F1
#
_cell.length_a   1.000
_cell.length_b   1.000
_cell.length_c   1.000
_cell.angle_alpha   90.00
_cell.angle_beta   90.00
_cell.angle_gamma   90.00
#
_symmetry.space_group_name_H-M   'P 1'
#
loop_
_entity.id
_entity.type
_entity.pdbx_description
1 polymer ?
#
loop_
_entity_poly.entity_id
_entity_poly.type
_entity_poly.pdbx_seq_one_letter_code
_entity_poly.pdbx_strand_id
1 'polypeptide(L)'
;MNPKVRDIYKQLLYIGREYPRGYEYFRNGLKRAFLKKKDLPESEIDKAVEHGKFVYRELEALWFLKKYRTMKRNYDPEWQELKEKELDRFEQIRLSLLKKTSFLGSDDRVVIDFGSAFTKFGFSSEPTPRYIIPTKSTLAATFKEIFQLMIITDQGQRKVIVVEQVNMLISKKKEICDLLLENYNVYENIPLLNYHTAVNNAGSSIEQRLKSLLIEHGKVVTDIRQTGIPIDENLKLDWQDLTVRICRASETKVTPHQGSCKDLFLRINHNTLLKIPGWVRQEALEGLFHRRIENTDIPSKILECILKCPTDIRSEVCSNIVFVGGTSMYPLVGTRLHLELIDLTESTEKYSGLRRLISKFRYSACPFQPIIIPWIGGSLAGVAKMNNSNEMKRENYSGQVSDWAFDLHGLED
;
A
#
# COMPACT_ATOMS: atom_id res chain seq x y z
N MET A 1 0.17 43.32 -16.41
CA MET A 1 -1.24 42.97 -16.16
C MET A 1 -1.52 43.12 -14.67
N ASN A 2 -2.49 43.95 -14.28
CA ASN A 2 -2.82 44.22 -12.87
C ASN A 2 -3.10 42.90 -12.11
N PRO A 3 -2.56 42.72 -10.87
CA PRO A 3 -2.73 41.49 -10.10
C PRO A 3 -4.19 41.06 -9.91
N LYS A 4 -5.10 42.00 -9.61
CA LYS A 4 -6.54 41.72 -9.41
C LYS A 4 -7.18 41.17 -10.69
N VAL A 5 -6.80 41.71 -11.85
CA VAL A 5 -7.28 41.27 -13.17
C VAL A 5 -6.73 39.87 -13.51
N ARG A 6 -5.50 39.58 -13.12
CA ARG A 6 -4.89 38.25 -13.30
C ARG A 6 -5.58 37.19 -12.46
N ASP A 7 -5.93 37.52 -11.23
CA ASP A 7 -6.51 36.55 -10.32
C ASP A 7 -7.96 36.23 -10.72
N ILE A 8 -8.77 37.23 -11.10
CA ILE A 8 -10.13 36.98 -11.61
C ILE A 8 -10.11 36.20 -12.94
N TYR A 9 -9.13 36.46 -13.82
CA TYR A 9 -8.98 35.70 -15.07
C TYR A 9 -8.67 34.22 -14.80
N LYS A 10 -7.79 33.93 -13.84
CA LYS A 10 -7.47 32.55 -13.43
C LYS A 10 -8.67 31.86 -12.79
N GLN A 11 -9.43 32.56 -11.94
CA GLN A 11 -10.64 32.03 -11.31
C GLN A 11 -11.71 31.69 -12.35
N LEU A 12 -11.96 32.59 -13.31
CA LEU A 12 -12.91 32.34 -14.40
C LEU A 12 -12.46 31.18 -15.31
N LEU A 13 -11.16 31.08 -15.62
CA LEU A 13 -10.63 29.93 -16.35
C LEU A 13 -10.81 28.61 -15.59
N TYR A 14 -10.62 28.62 -14.28
CA TYR A 14 -10.78 27.42 -13.46
C TYR A 14 -12.23 26.93 -13.44
N ILE A 15 -13.18 27.83 -13.16
CA ILE A 15 -14.60 27.46 -13.09
C ILE A 15 -15.18 27.13 -14.48
N GLY A 16 -14.64 27.73 -15.54
CA GLY A 16 -15.06 27.49 -16.92
C GLY A 16 -14.61 26.15 -17.53
N ARG A 17 -13.83 25.32 -16.82
CA ARG A 17 -13.39 24.00 -17.31
C ARG A 17 -14.54 23.08 -17.68
N GLU A 18 -15.65 23.17 -16.95
CA GLU A 18 -16.85 22.37 -17.17
C GLU A 18 -17.96 23.11 -17.91
N TYR A 19 -17.63 24.20 -18.61
CA TYR A 19 -18.63 24.96 -19.36
C TYR A 19 -19.36 24.06 -20.38
N PRO A 20 -20.69 24.17 -20.55
CA PRO A 20 -21.46 23.20 -21.35
C PRO A 20 -21.00 22.99 -22.79
N ARG A 21 -20.36 23.99 -23.40
CA ARG A 21 -19.81 23.93 -24.77
C ARG A 21 -18.32 23.52 -24.83
N GLY A 22 -17.76 23.08 -23.71
CA GLY A 22 -16.37 22.68 -23.58
C GLY A 22 -15.43 23.82 -23.16
N TYR A 23 -14.30 23.44 -22.56
CA TYR A 23 -13.32 24.36 -22.01
C TYR A 23 -12.68 25.26 -23.07
N GLU A 24 -12.33 24.71 -24.24
CA GLU A 24 -11.72 25.50 -25.32
C GLU A 24 -12.65 26.61 -25.83
N TYR A 25 -13.94 26.32 -25.97
CA TYR A 25 -14.93 27.34 -26.33
C TYR A 25 -14.97 28.48 -25.31
N PHE A 26 -15.03 28.12 -24.02
CA PHE A 26 -15.08 29.10 -22.93
C PHE A 26 -13.78 29.89 -22.81
N ARG A 27 -12.62 29.23 -22.83
CA ARG A 27 -11.29 29.83 -22.78
C ARG A 27 -11.08 30.84 -23.91
N ASN A 28 -11.46 30.48 -25.12
CA ASN A 28 -11.34 31.37 -26.29
C ASN A 28 -12.33 32.55 -26.23
N GLY A 29 -13.52 32.36 -25.66
CA GLY A 29 -14.45 33.44 -25.35
C GLY A 29 -13.92 34.40 -24.29
N LEU A 30 -13.45 33.86 -23.17
CA LEU A 30 -12.90 34.61 -22.03
C LEU A 30 -11.67 35.41 -22.44
N LYS A 31 -10.72 34.78 -23.16
CA LYS A 31 -9.53 35.46 -23.68
C LYS A 31 -9.90 36.64 -24.58
N ARG A 32 -10.89 36.49 -25.47
CA ARG A 32 -11.40 37.59 -26.30
C ARG A 32 -12.03 38.70 -25.46
N ALA A 33 -12.81 38.36 -24.43
CA ALA A 33 -13.44 39.35 -23.55
C ALA A 33 -12.42 40.19 -22.77
N PHE A 34 -11.35 39.56 -22.27
CA PHE A 34 -10.27 40.27 -21.57
C PHE A 34 -9.39 41.08 -22.52
N LEU A 35 -9.10 40.56 -23.72
CA LEU A 35 -8.35 41.31 -24.74
C LEU A 35 -9.09 42.56 -25.22
N LYS A 36 -10.42 42.52 -25.34
CA LYS A 36 -11.25 43.70 -25.66
C LYS A 36 -11.14 44.82 -24.62
N LYS A 37 -10.75 44.48 -23.39
CA LYS A 37 -10.66 45.39 -22.24
C LYS A 37 -9.21 45.66 -21.80
N LYS A 38 -8.23 45.33 -22.66
CA LYS A 38 -6.79 45.39 -22.29
C LYS A 38 -6.29 46.82 -22.03
N ASP A 39 -6.89 47.82 -22.68
CA ASP A 39 -6.48 49.23 -22.63
C ASP A 39 -7.42 50.08 -21.75
N LEU A 40 -8.10 49.46 -20.77
CA LEU A 40 -9.02 50.19 -19.87
C LEU A 40 -8.25 51.15 -18.95
N PRO A 41 -8.77 52.37 -18.69
CA PRO A 41 -8.18 53.29 -17.72
C PRO A 41 -8.27 52.73 -16.29
N GLU A 42 -7.29 53.08 -15.46
CA GLU A 42 -7.11 52.48 -14.13
C GLU A 42 -8.29 52.71 -13.18
N SER A 43 -9.02 53.84 -13.33
CA SER A 43 -10.24 54.16 -12.60
C SER A 43 -11.41 53.21 -12.85
N GLU A 44 -11.39 52.46 -13.94
CA GLU A 44 -12.47 51.53 -14.32
C GLU A 44 -12.13 50.06 -14.09
N ILE A 45 -10.87 49.75 -13.73
CA ILE A 45 -10.41 48.38 -13.52
C ILE A 45 -11.18 47.71 -12.38
N ASP A 46 -11.41 48.39 -11.27
CA ASP A 46 -12.13 47.81 -10.13
C ASP A 46 -13.60 47.49 -10.48
N LYS A 47 -14.27 48.33 -11.28
CA LYS A 47 -15.63 48.04 -11.79
C LYS A 47 -15.63 46.82 -12.71
N ALA A 48 -14.62 46.68 -13.59
CA ALA A 48 -14.49 45.53 -14.47
C ALA A 48 -14.17 44.23 -13.71
N VAL A 49 -13.36 44.31 -12.66
CA VAL A 49 -13.07 43.16 -11.76
C VAL A 49 -14.34 42.75 -11.02
N GLU A 50 -15.15 43.69 -10.55
CA GLU A 50 -16.41 43.37 -9.85
C GLU A 50 -17.42 42.72 -10.79
N HIS A 51 -17.50 43.16 -12.05
CA HIS A 51 -18.27 42.47 -13.08
C HIS A 51 -17.74 41.04 -13.33
N GLY A 52 -16.41 40.84 -13.32
CA GLY A 52 -15.81 39.51 -13.40
C GLY A 52 -16.21 38.59 -12.24
N LYS A 53 -16.30 39.12 -11.01
CA LYS A 53 -16.79 38.36 -9.85
C LYS A 53 -18.29 38.05 -9.94
N PHE A 54 -19.09 38.94 -10.52
CA PHE A 54 -20.49 38.65 -10.82
C PHE A 54 -20.61 37.47 -11.78
N VAL A 55 -19.86 37.47 -12.89
CA VAL A 55 -19.83 36.34 -13.84
C VAL A 55 -19.35 35.06 -13.19
N TYR A 56 -18.37 35.13 -12.28
CA TYR A 56 -17.93 33.98 -11.49
C TYR A 56 -19.08 33.38 -10.67
N ARG A 57 -19.86 34.21 -9.96
CA ARG A 57 -21.02 33.76 -9.17
C ARG A 57 -22.12 33.13 -10.04
N GLU A 58 -22.36 33.65 -11.23
CA GLU A 58 -23.31 33.07 -12.18
C GLU A 58 -22.85 31.68 -12.69
N LEU A 59 -21.55 31.55 -13.00
CA LEU A 59 -20.97 30.26 -13.40
C LEU A 59 -20.98 29.25 -12.25
N GLU A 60 -20.76 29.72 -11.02
CA GLU A 60 -20.85 28.92 -9.81
C GLU A 60 -22.30 28.47 -9.55
N ALA A 61 -23.29 29.35 -9.71
CA ALA A 61 -24.70 29.00 -9.62
C ALA A 61 -25.12 28.01 -10.71
N LEU A 62 -24.61 28.15 -11.94
CA LEU A 62 -24.82 27.18 -13.02
C LEU A 62 -24.23 25.81 -12.66
N TRP A 63 -23.03 25.80 -12.07
CA TRP A 63 -22.38 24.58 -11.59
C TRP A 63 -23.18 23.92 -10.45
N PHE A 64 -23.66 24.71 -9.48
CA PHE A 64 -24.54 24.23 -8.42
C PHE A 64 -25.88 23.71 -8.95
N LEU A 65 -26.47 24.36 -9.95
CA LEU A 65 -27.71 23.92 -10.57
C LEU A 65 -27.50 22.61 -11.37
N LYS A 66 -26.37 22.47 -12.07
CA LYS A 66 -25.96 21.22 -12.72
C LYS A 66 -25.76 20.12 -11.67
N LYS A 67 -25.06 20.41 -10.57
CA LYS A 67 -24.84 19.48 -9.46
C LYS A 67 -26.16 19.09 -8.76
N TYR A 68 -27.06 20.05 -8.54
CA TYR A 68 -28.40 19.83 -7.99
C TYR A 68 -29.27 19.03 -8.95
N ARG A 69 -29.23 19.28 -10.26
CA ARG A 69 -29.92 18.48 -11.28
C ARG A 69 -29.36 17.06 -11.35
N THR A 70 -28.05 16.90 -11.25
CA THR A 70 -27.39 15.59 -11.14
C THR A 70 -27.81 14.88 -9.85
N MET A 71 -27.81 15.57 -8.71
CA MET A 71 -28.31 15.04 -7.44
C MET A 71 -29.80 14.68 -7.52
N LYS A 72 -30.65 15.56 -8.05
CA LYS A 72 -32.07 15.31 -8.22
C LYS A 72 -32.29 14.10 -9.14
N ARG A 73 -31.55 13.97 -10.25
CA ARG A 73 -31.50 12.76 -11.10
C ARG A 73 -31.01 11.50 -10.36
N ASN A 74 -30.29 11.65 -9.25
CA ASN A 74 -29.82 10.54 -8.42
C ASN A 74 -30.80 10.18 -7.29
N TYR A 75 -31.75 11.04 -6.94
CA TYR A 75 -32.70 10.87 -5.82
C TYR A 75 -34.16 10.80 -6.27
N ASP A 76 -34.46 10.99 -7.57
CA ASP A 76 -35.79 10.86 -8.16
C ASP A 76 -36.07 9.37 -8.50
N PRO A 77 -37.12 8.73 -7.95
CA PRO A 77 -37.35 7.28 -8.04
C PRO A 77 -37.47 6.75 -9.48
N GLU A 78 -38.12 7.49 -10.39
CA GLU A 78 -38.24 7.11 -11.81
C GLU A 78 -36.87 7.09 -12.51
N TRP A 79 -35.94 7.96 -12.07
CA TRP A 79 -34.59 7.97 -12.61
C TRP A 79 -33.68 6.94 -11.94
N GLN A 80 -33.96 6.46 -10.72
CA GLN A 80 -33.16 5.40 -10.10
C GLN A 80 -33.24 4.09 -10.89
N GLU A 81 -34.39 3.76 -11.48
CA GLU A 81 -34.57 2.54 -12.28
C GLU A 81 -33.83 2.60 -13.64
N LEU A 82 -33.85 3.77 -14.30
CA LEU A 82 -33.05 4.05 -15.49
C LEU A 82 -31.55 4.15 -15.18
N LYS A 83 -31.21 4.71 -14.01
CA LYS A 83 -29.84 4.90 -13.56
C LYS A 83 -29.24 3.62 -13.01
N GLU A 84 -29.98 2.65 -12.49
CA GLU A 84 -29.47 1.31 -12.20
C GLU A 84 -29.13 0.58 -13.50
N LYS A 85 -29.99 0.66 -14.53
CA LYS A 85 -29.70 0.08 -15.84
C LYS A 85 -28.54 0.76 -16.57
N GLU A 86 -28.47 2.10 -16.52
CA GLU A 86 -27.37 2.87 -17.13
C GLU A 86 -26.11 2.89 -16.27
N LEU A 87 -26.17 2.85 -14.93
CA LEU A 87 -24.99 2.68 -14.05
C LEU A 87 -24.45 1.28 -14.14
N ASP A 88 -25.27 0.24 -14.24
CA ASP A 88 -24.73 -1.09 -14.54
C ASP A 88 -24.02 -1.07 -15.88
N ARG A 89 -24.56 -0.37 -16.88
CA ARG A 89 -23.91 -0.24 -18.18
C ARG A 89 -22.67 0.66 -18.16
N PHE A 90 -22.69 1.81 -17.49
CA PHE A 90 -21.59 2.76 -17.38
C PHE A 90 -20.52 2.28 -16.42
N GLU A 91 -20.88 1.60 -15.33
CA GLU A 91 -19.96 0.94 -14.43
C GLU A 91 -19.43 -0.32 -15.11
N GLN A 92 -20.20 -1.07 -15.90
CA GLN A 92 -19.62 -2.11 -16.78
C GLN A 92 -18.68 -1.53 -17.84
N ILE A 93 -19.00 -0.39 -18.45
CA ILE A 93 -18.16 0.30 -19.45
C ILE A 93 -16.92 0.87 -18.76
N ARG A 94 -17.05 1.52 -17.60
CA ARG A 94 -15.97 2.08 -16.79
C ARG A 94 -15.10 0.99 -16.22
N LEU A 95 -15.66 -0.09 -15.70
CA LEU A 95 -14.95 -1.31 -15.32
C LEU A 95 -14.29 -1.91 -16.56
N SER A 96 -14.91 -1.87 -17.75
CA SER A 96 -14.27 -2.33 -18.99
C SER A 96 -13.11 -1.42 -19.42
N LEU A 97 -13.19 -0.10 -19.19
CA LEU A 97 -12.15 0.88 -19.52
C LEU A 97 -11.00 0.86 -18.49
N LEU A 98 -11.33 0.78 -17.19
CA LEU A 98 -10.41 0.54 -16.08
C LEU A 98 -9.81 -0.88 -16.11
N LYS A 99 -10.45 -1.84 -16.80
CA LYS A 99 -9.81 -3.12 -17.10
C LYS A 99 -8.81 -3.03 -18.25
N LYS A 100 -8.87 -1.98 -19.07
CA LYS A 100 -8.16 -1.92 -20.36
C LYS A 100 -6.96 -0.99 -20.39
N THR A 101 -6.90 0.10 -19.63
CA THR A 101 -5.77 1.04 -19.71
C THR A 101 -5.41 1.66 -18.37
N SER A 102 -4.14 2.02 -18.18
CA SER A 102 -3.74 2.81 -17.03
C SER A 102 -4.32 4.24 -17.12
N PHE A 103 -4.12 5.04 -16.08
CA PHE A 103 -4.50 6.47 -16.10
C PHE A 103 -3.64 7.30 -17.08
N LEU A 104 -2.44 6.83 -17.43
CA LEU A 104 -1.42 7.60 -18.14
C LEU A 104 -1.07 7.11 -19.56
N GLY A 105 -1.52 5.93 -20.01
CA GLY A 105 -1.26 5.49 -21.38
C GLY A 105 -1.40 3.99 -21.66
N SER A 106 -1.05 3.63 -22.90
CA SER A 106 -1.17 2.28 -23.49
C SER A 106 0.05 1.38 -23.28
N ASP A 107 1.17 1.91 -22.79
CA ASP A 107 2.46 1.22 -22.61
C ASP A 107 2.63 0.60 -21.20
N ASP A 108 1.56 0.62 -20.40
CA ASP A 108 1.67 0.37 -18.98
C ASP A 108 1.72 -1.13 -18.66
N ARG A 109 2.75 -1.49 -17.89
CA ARG A 109 3.01 -2.85 -17.43
C ARG A 109 2.03 -3.22 -16.33
N VAL A 110 1.62 -4.47 -16.28
CA VAL A 110 0.83 -4.99 -15.16
C VAL A 110 1.79 -5.25 -13.99
N VAL A 111 1.55 -4.63 -12.84
CA VAL A 111 2.36 -4.84 -11.64
C VAL A 111 1.59 -5.77 -10.71
N ILE A 112 2.24 -6.83 -10.24
CA ILE A 112 1.70 -7.80 -9.31
C ILE A 112 2.63 -7.90 -8.10
N ASP A 113 2.14 -7.55 -6.93
CA ASP A 113 2.82 -7.64 -5.64
C ASP A 113 2.24 -8.81 -4.83
N PHE A 114 3.02 -9.89 -4.74
CA PHE A 114 2.65 -11.11 -4.03
C PHE A 114 2.90 -10.98 -2.52
N GLY A 115 1.84 -10.71 -1.77
CA GLY A 115 1.84 -10.81 -0.32
C GLY A 115 1.41 -12.19 0.18
N SER A 116 1.75 -12.50 1.42
CA SER A 116 1.37 -13.77 2.07
C SER A 116 -0.13 -13.88 2.37
N ALA A 117 -0.78 -12.76 2.68
CA ALA A 117 -2.22 -12.70 2.97
C ALA A 117 -3.02 -12.03 1.85
N PHE A 118 -2.44 -11.04 1.17
CA PHE A 118 -3.08 -10.31 0.09
C PHE A 118 -2.15 -10.12 -1.10
N THR A 119 -2.66 -10.35 -2.30
CA THR A 119 -2.00 -10.02 -3.56
C THR A 119 -2.55 -8.71 -4.07
N LYS A 120 -1.65 -7.78 -4.41
CA LYS A 120 -2.01 -6.45 -4.92
C LYS A 120 -1.64 -6.37 -6.39
N PHE A 121 -2.51 -5.82 -7.22
CA PHE A 121 -2.20 -5.69 -8.64
C PHE A 121 -2.86 -4.46 -9.25
N GLY A 122 -2.22 -3.95 -10.30
CA GLY A 122 -2.61 -2.72 -10.98
C GLY A 122 -1.71 -2.46 -12.18
N PHE A 123 -1.71 -1.22 -12.67
CA PHE A 123 -0.81 -0.81 -13.73
C PHE A 123 0.39 -0.06 -13.16
N SER A 124 1.52 -0.14 -13.86
CA SER A 124 2.64 0.78 -13.65
C SER A 124 2.15 2.22 -13.76
N SER A 125 2.85 3.17 -13.14
CA SER A 125 2.52 4.61 -13.09
C SER A 125 1.41 5.01 -12.12
N GLU A 126 0.69 4.03 -11.55
CA GLU A 126 -0.30 4.32 -10.54
C GLU A 126 0.38 4.61 -9.18
N PRO A 127 -0.30 5.35 -8.28
CA PRO A 127 0.13 5.56 -6.89
C PRO A 127 -0.49 4.58 -5.88
N THR A 128 -1.50 3.80 -6.27
CA THR A 128 -2.06 2.69 -5.48
C THR A 128 -2.47 1.51 -6.36
N PRO A 129 -2.45 0.25 -5.85
CA PRO A 129 -2.96 -0.90 -6.59
C PRO A 129 -4.44 -0.70 -6.91
N ARG A 130 -4.89 -1.17 -8.09
CA ARG A 130 -6.32 -1.15 -8.46
C ARG A 130 -7.12 -2.16 -7.68
N TYR A 131 -6.49 -3.32 -7.41
CA TYR A 131 -7.13 -4.43 -6.75
C TYR A 131 -6.22 -4.98 -5.66
N ILE A 132 -6.83 -5.35 -4.54
CA ILE A 132 -6.21 -6.07 -3.44
C ILE A 132 -7.14 -7.25 -3.17
N ILE A 133 -6.65 -8.46 -3.43
CA ILE A 133 -7.42 -9.70 -3.23
C ILE A 133 -6.73 -10.57 -2.17
N PRO A 134 -7.48 -11.39 -1.41
CA PRO A 134 -6.87 -12.40 -0.56
C PRO A 134 -6.01 -13.34 -1.40
N THR A 135 -4.77 -13.56 -0.97
CA THR A 135 -3.86 -14.54 -1.61
C THR A 135 -4.47 -15.93 -1.44
N LYS A 136 -4.80 -16.61 -2.55
CA LYS A 136 -5.42 -17.93 -2.50
C LYS A 136 -4.37 -19.00 -2.17
N SER A 137 -4.85 -20.18 -1.80
CA SER A 137 -3.99 -21.34 -1.49
C SER A 137 -3.12 -21.78 -2.67
N THR A 138 -3.58 -21.57 -3.90
CA THR A 138 -2.83 -21.84 -5.13
C THR A 138 -2.57 -20.56 -5.92
N LEU A 139 -1.40 -20.47 -6.55
CA LEU A 139 -1.08 -19.34 -7.42
C LEU A 139 -2.01 -19.36 -8.65
N ALA A 140 -2.32 -20.54 -9.20
CA ALA A 140 -3.28 -20.68 -10.29
C ALA A 140 -4.65 -20.04 -9.98
N ALA A 141 -5.20 -20.24 -8.78
CA ALA A 141 -6.47 -19.60 -8.40
C ALA A 141 -6.34 -18.07 -8.26
N THR A 142 -5.22 -17.61 -7.69
CA THR A 142 -4.90 -16.18 -7.56
C THR A 142 -4.78 -15.53 -8.93
N PHE A 143 -4.03 -16.15 -9.85
CA PHE A 143 -3.86 -15.69 -11.22
C PHE A 143 -5.16 -15.73 -12.02
N LYS A 144 -5.99 -16.77 -11.87
CA LYS A 144 -7.31 -16.81 -12.50
C LYS A 144 -8.15 -15.59 -12.14
N GLU A 145 -8.15 -15.21 -10.86
CA GLU A 145 -8.86 -14.00 -10.38
C GLU A 145 -8.22 -12.71 -10.90
N ILE A 146 -6.88 -12.60 -10.89
CA ILE A 146 -6.16 -11.46 -11.49
C ILE A 146 -6.48 -11.33 -12.99
N PHE A 147 -6.46 -12.43 -13.73
CA PHE A 147 -6.74 -12.46 -15.16
C PHE A 147 -8.18 -12.04 -15.44
N GLN A 148 -9.15 -12.52 -14.67
CA GLN A 148 -10.56 -12.09 -14.78
C GLN A 148 -10.75 -10.59 -14.47
N LEU A 149 -9.97 -10.05 -13.53
CA LEU A 149 -10.10 -8.68 -13.03
C LEU A 149 -9.31 -7.65 -13.84
N MET A 150 -8.24 -8.03 -14.53
CA MET A 150 -7.41 -7.07 -15.31
C MET A 150 -7.09 -7.47 -16.75
N ILE A 151 -7.32 -8.71 -17.16
CA ILE A 151 -6.76 -9.23 -18.43
C ILE A 151 -7.87 -9.78 -19.32
N ILE A 152 -8.51 -8.86 -20.05
CA ILE A 152 -9.43 -9.17 -21.16
C ILE A 152 -8.92 -8.51 -22.48
N THR A 153 -7.66 -8.08 -22.55
CA THR A 153 -7.11 -7.48 -23.79
C THR A 153 -5.74 -8.00 -24.16
N ASP A 154 -5.65 -8.38 -25.44
CA ASP A 154 -4.49 -8.73 -26.26
C ASP A 154 -3.30 -9.30 -25.50
N GLN A 155 -3.39 -10.61 -25.22
CA GLN A 155 -2.42 -11.39 -24.46
C GLN A 155 -1.00 -11.31 -25.04
N GLY A 156 -0.80 -10.88 -26.28
CA GLY A 156 0.52 -10.86 -26.92
C GLY A 156 1.40 -9.63 -26.65
N GLN A 157 0.89 -8.51 -26.10
CA GLN A 157 1.63 -7.24 -26.12
C GLN A 157 1.96 -6.61 -24.76
N ARG A 158 1.41 -7.12 -23.65
CA ARG A 158 1.66 -6.51 -22.33
C ARG A 158 2.86 -7.14 -21.63
N LYS A 159 3.58 -6.31 -20.86
CA LYS A 159 4.65 -6.77 -19.97
C LYS A 159 4.15 -6.81 -18.54
N VAL A 160 4.61 -7.77 -17.76
CA VAL A 160 4.25 -7.95 -16.35
C VAL A 160 5.48 -7.68 -15.49
N ILE A 161 5.28 -6.99 -14.37
CA ILE A 161 6.25 -6.83 -13.31
C ILE A 161 5.75 -7.62 -12.12
N VAL A 162 6.56 -8.58 -11.71
CA VAL A 162 6.32 -9.34 -10.48
C VAL A 162 7.20 -8.73 -9.40
N VAL A 163 6.58 -8.26 -8.33
CA VAL A 163 7.27 -7.84 -7.11
C VAL A 163 7.34 -9.07 -6.21
N GLU A 164 8.54 -9.63 -6.12
CA GLU A 164 8.80 -10.87 -5.40
C GLU A 164 9.34 -10.61 -3.99
N GLN A 165 9.11 -11.60 -3.12
CA GLN A 165 9.81 -11.69 -1.84
C GLN A 165 11.12 -12.43 -2.08
N VAL A 166 12.22 -11.96 -1.48
CA VAL A 166 13.55 -12.57 -1.60
C VAL A 166 13.56 -14.06 -1.22
N ASN A 167 12.65 -14.48 -0.34
CA ASN A 167 12.51 -15.87 0.13
C ASN A 167 11.41 -16.65 -0.57
N MET A 168 10.95 -16.21 -1.74
CA MET A 168 9.97 -16.98 -2.49
C MET A 168 10.57 -18.33 -2.91
N LEU A 169 9.84 -19.42 -2.67
CA LEU A 169 10.28 -20.76 -3.04
C LEU A 169 10.44 -20.87 -4.56
N ILE A 170 11.49 -21.55 -5.02
CA ILE A 170 11.74 -21.80 -6.46
C ILE A 170 10.53 -22.47 -7.13
N SER A 171 9.87 -23.41 -6.45
CA SER A 171 8.67 -24.06 -6.98
C SER A 171 7.53 -23.08 -7.24
N LYS A 172 7.38 -22.05 -6.40
CA LYS A 172 6.41 -20.97 -6.60
C LYS A 172 6.85 -20.01 -7.70
N LYS A 173 8.15 -19.71 -7.79
CA LYS A 173 8.71 -18.89 -8.88
C LYS A 173 8.47 -19.58 -10.23
N LYS A 174 8.72 -20.89 -10.30
CA LYS A 174 8.40 -21.74 -11.46
C LYS A 174 6.91 -21.73 -11.78
N GLU A 175 6.04 -21.91 -10.80
CA GLU A 175 4.58 -21.84 -11.01
C GLU A 175 4.14 -20.45 -11.53
N ILE A 176 4.72 -19.35 -11.02
CA ILE A 176 4.49 -17.99 -11.52
C ILE A 176 4.94 -17.88 -12.98
N CYS A 177 6.16 -18.33 -13.30
CA CYS A 177 6.71 -18.30 -14.64
C CYS A 177 5.93 -19.17 -15.62
N ASP A 178 5.53 -20.38 -15.24
CA ASP A 178 4.68 -21.25 -16.05
C ASP A 178 3.33 -20.55 -16.36
N LEU A 179 2.67 -19.98 -15.35
CA LEU A 179 1.38 -19.30 -15.52
C LEU A 179 1.49 -17.97 -16.30
N LEU A 180 2.58 -17.23 -16.11
CA LEU A 180 2.78 -15.92 -16.73
C LEU A 180 3.40 -16.03 -18.12
N LEU A 181 4.47 -16.81 -18.31
CA LEU A 181 5.22 -16.90 -19.58
C LEU A 181 4.46 -17.65 -20.66
N GLU A 182 3.42 -18.42 -20.30
CA GLU A 182 2.38 -18.82 -21.27
C GLU A 182 1.75 -17.62 -21.98
N ASN A 183 1.75 -16.43 -21.34
CA ASN A 183 0.97 -15.27 -21.74
C ASN A 183 1.71 -13.91 -21.72
N TYR A 184 2.88 -13.73 -21.10
CA TYR A 184 3.50 -12.42 -20.78
C TYR A 184 5.02 -12.49 -20.57
N ASN A 185 5.74 -11.37 -20.68
CA ASN A 185 7.15 -11.25 -20.26
C ASN A 185 7.27 -10.77 -18.79
N VAL A 186 8.30 -11.24 -18.06
CA VAL A 186 8.52 -11.00 -16.62
C VAL A 186 9.88 -10.31 -16.37
N TYR A 187 9.97 -9.41 -15.37
CA TYR A 187 11.20 -8.72 -14.98
C TYR A 187 11.77 -9.22 -13.65
N GLU A 188 13.08 -9.49 -13.59
CA GLU A 188 13.79 -9.89 -12.37
C GLU A 188 14.79 -8.81 -11.88
N ASN A 189 14.97 -8.71 -10.56
CA ASN A 189 15.99 -7.87 -9.92
C ASN A 189 16.92 -8.73 -9.06
N ILE A 190 18.19 -8.31 -8.93
CA ILE A 190 19.21 -9.02 -8.15
C ILE A 190 19.38 -8.34 -6.78
N PRO A 191 18.94 -8.97 -5.66
CA PRO A 191 19.23 -8.47 -4.33
C PRO A 191 20.67 -8.79 -3.89
N LEU A 192 21.20 -8.06 -2.90
CA LEU A 192 22.48 -8.37 -2.24
C LEU A 192 22.33 -9.60 -1.31
N LEU A 193 22.26 -10.78 -1.91
CA LEU A 193 21.84 -12.04 -1.26
C LEU A 193 22.80 -12.52 -0.17
N ASN A 194 24.10 -12.25 -0.30
CA ASN A 194 25.11 -12.75 0.65
C ASN A 194 24.89 -12.27 2.10
N TYR A 195 24.15 -11.18 2.29
CA TYR A 195 23.89 -10.58 3.60
C TYR A 195 22.46 -10.80 4.08
N HIS A 196 21.62 -11.47 3.28
CA HIS A 196 20.22 -11.67 3.59
C HIS A 196 20.03 -12.59 4.83
N THR A 197 18.99 -12.28 5.62
CA THR A 197 18.51 -13.15 6.70
C THR A 197 16.97 -13.16 6.70
N ALA A 198 16.39 -14.26 7.16
CA ALA A 198 14.96 -14.41 7.28
C ALA A 198 14.57 -14.95 8.65
N VAL A 199 13.39 -14.54 9.09
CA VAL A 199 12.73 -15.09 10.29
C VAL A 199 11.33 -15.52 9.91
N ASN A 200 10.97 -16.76 10.27
CA ASN A 200 9.59 -17.23 10.16
C ASN A 200 8.78 -16.75 11.39
N ASN A 201 8.54 -15.44 11.46
CA ASN A 201 7.81 -14.79 12.54
C ASN A 201 7.26 -13.43 12.10
N ALA A 202 6.04 -13.43 11.59
CA ALA A 202 5.40 -12.25 11.04
C ALA A 202 3.90 -12.27 11.38
N GLY A 203 3.05 -11.77 10.48
CA GLY A 203 1.61 -11.63 10.71
C GLY A 203 0.92 -12.91 11.21
N SER A 204 1.17 -14.05 10.56
CA SER A 204 0.54 -15.33 10.93
C SER A 204 0.91 -15.76 12.36
N SER A 205 2.17 -15.60 12.76
CA SER A 205 2.63 -15.94 14.12
C SER A 205 2.03 -14.99 15.18
N ILE A 206 1.88 -13.70 14.85
CA ILE A 206 1.22 -12.72 15.72
C ILE A 206 -0.26 -13.05 15.88
N GLU A 207 -0.94 -13.40 14.79
CA GLU A 207 -2.35 -13.78 14.80
C GLU A 207 -2.59 -15.02 15.66
N GLN A 208 -1.78 -16.07 15.47
CA GLN A 208 -1.85 -17.28 16.28
C GLN A 208 -1.62 -16.97 17.77
N ARG A 209 -0.60 -16.15 18.09
CA ARG A 209 -0.31 -15.76 19.48
C ARG A 209 -1.44 -14.94 20.09
N LEU A 210 -1.98 -13.97 19.35
CA LEU A 210 -3.10 -13.15 19.81
C LEU A 210 -4.33 -14.03 20.06
N LYS A 211 -4.64 -14.96 19.16
CA LYS A 211 -5.74 -15.91 19.31
C LYS A 211 -5.59 -16.70 20.61
N SER A 212 -4.42 -17.30 20.86
CA SER A 212 -4.17 -18.05 22.10
C SER A 212 -4.34 -17.17 23.35
N LEU A 213 -3.75 -15.97 23.36
CA LEU A 213 -3.84 -15.05 24.51
C LEU A 213 -5.27 -14.56 24.77
N LEU A 214 -6.04 -14.32 23.71
CA LEU A 214 -7.44 -13.88 23.85
C LEU A 214 -8.34 -15.02 24.34
N ILE A 215 -8.14 -16.25 23.87
CA ILE A 215 -8.89 -17.41 24.38
C ILE A 215 -8.61 -17.60 25.88
N GLU A 216 -7.35 -17.45 26.31
CA GLU A 216 -6.95 -17.67 27.70
C GLU A 216 -7.36 -16.51 28.63
N HIS A 217 -7.25 -15.26 28.19
CA HIS A 217 -7.38 -14.10 29.08
C HIS A 217 -8.44 -13.07 28.67
N GLY A 218 -8.92 -13.14 27.43
CA GLY A 218 -9.99 -12.28 26.94
C GLY A 218 -11.34 -12.66 27.55
N LYS A 219 -12.24 -11.69 27.60
CA LYS A 219 -13.61 -11.91 28.12
C LYS A 219 -14.65 -11.26 27.22
N VAL A 220 -15.79 -11.90 27.08
CA VAL A 220 -16.98 -11.38 26.45
C VAL A 220 -17.88 -10.76 27.53
N VAL A 221 -18.23 -9.49 27.36
CA VAL A 221 -19.09 -8.74 28.29
C VAL A 221 -20.25 -8.08 27.54
N THR A 222 -21.41 -7.96 28.18
CA THR A 222 -22.54 -7.15 27.65
C THR A 222 -22.44 -5.69 28.10
N ASP A 223 -21.87 -5.45 29.29
CA ASP A 223 -21.55 -4.14 29.86
C ASP A 223 -20.12 -4.14 30.41
N ILE A 224 -19.44 -2.99 30.27
CA ILE A 224 -18.07 -2.72 30.74
C ILE A 224 -17.93 -3.00 32.26
N ARG A 225 -19.02 -2.89 33.03
CA ARG A 225 -19.04 -3.09 34.49
C ARG A 225 -19.16 -4.55 34.94
N GLN A 226 -19.48 -5.48 34.04
CA GLN A 226 -19.74 -6.88 34.40
C GLN A 226 -18.48 -7.76 34.34
N THR A 227 -18.45 -8.81 35.15
CA THR A 227 -17.48 -9.90 35.01
C THR A 227 -17.84 -10.75 33.80
N GLY A 228 -17.06 -10.61 32.73
CA GLY A 228 -17.32 -11.29 31.46
C GLY A 228 -17.08 -12.79 31.46
N ILE A 229 -17.63 -13.43 30.42
CA ILE A 229 -17.52 -14.85 30.11
C ILE A 229 -16.22 -15.09 29.32
N PRO A 230 -15.49 -16.21 29.49
CA PRO A 230 -14.35 -16.55 28.65
C PRO A 230 -14.72 -16.60 27.15
N ILE A 231 -13.75 -16.38 26.27
CA ILE A 231 -13.96 -16.51 24.82
C ILE A 231 -14.05 -18.00 24.45
N ASP A 232 -15.12 -18.37 23.76
CA ASP A 232 -15.27 -19.67 23.12
C ASP A 232 -14.55 -19.69 21.76
N GLU A 233 -13.83 -20.76 21.44
CA GLU A 233 -13.18 -20.97 20.13
C GLU A 233 -14.17 -20.96 18.96
N ASN A 234 -15.44 -21.30 19.21
CA ASN A 234 -16.50 -21.26 18.21
C ASN A 234 -16.97 -19.84 17.86
N LEU A 235 -16.53 -18.83 18.63
CA LEU A 235 -16.86 -17.44 18.34
C LEU A 235 -16.18 -17.03 17.03
N LYS A 236 -16.99 -16.81 15.99
CA LYS A 236 -16.51 -16.36 14.67
C LYS A 236 -16.01 -14.92 14.76
N LEU A 237 -14.72 -14.78 15.03
CA LEU A 237 -14.00 -13.51 15.02
C LEU A 237 -13.09 -13.46 13.79
N ASP A 238 -13.00 -12.28 13.19
CA ASP A 238 -11.97 -11.98 12.21
C ASP A 238 -10.66 -11.69 12.96
N TRP A 239 -9.84 -12.72 13.14
CA TRP A 239 -8.57 -12.62 13.86
C TRP A 239 -7.62 -11.62 13.21
N GLN A 240 -7.67 -11.48 11.88
CA GLN A 240 -6.82 -10.56 11.16
C GLN A 240 -7.23 -9.11 11.44
N ASP A 241 -8.53 -8.77 11.38
CA ASP A 241 -9.03 -7.45 11.78
C ASP A 241 -8.65 -7.12 13.24
N LEU A 242 -8.80 -8.11 14.13
CA LEU A 242 -8.46 -7.95 15.53
C LEU A 242 -6.96 -7.68 15.73
N THR A 243 -6.05 -8.37 15.03
CA THR A 243 -4.62 -8.08 15.15
C THR A 243 -4.30 -6.62 14.81
N VAL A 244 -4.85 -6.10 13.71
CA VAL A 244 -4.60 -4.74 13.24
C VAL A 244 -5.14 -3.70 14.23
N ARG A 245 -6.31 -3.94 14.83
CA ARG A 245 -6.97 -2.99 15.72
C ARG A 245 -6.45 -3.02 17.15
N ILE A 246 -5.96 -4.18 17.61
CA ILE A 246 -5.63 -4.43 19.01
C ILE A 246 -4.15 -4.25 19.26
N CYS A 247 -3.32 -4.87 18.43
CA CYS A 247 -1.90 -5.09 18.70
C CYS A 247 -1.10 -3.80 18.63
N ARG A 248 -0.14 -3.66 19.54
CA ARG A 248 0.71 -2.49 19.67
C ARG A 248 2.01 -2.88 20.37
N ALA A 249 3.15 -2.39 19.91
CA ALA A 249 4.40 -2.63 20.61
C ALA A 249 4.52 -1.77 21.87
N SER A 250 5.29 -2.24 22.83
CA SER A 250 5.71 -1.48 24.02
C SER A 250 7.12 -0.96 23.83
N GLU A 251 7.47 0.17 24.45
CA GLU A 251 8.85 0.70 24.46
C GLU A 251 9.78 -0.17 25.33
N THR A 252 9.22 -0.82 26.35
CA THR A 252 9.95 -1.75 27.22
C THR A 252 9.44 -3.17 27.02
N LYS A 253 10.28 -4.14 27.36
CA LYS A 253 9.90 -5.55 27.43
C LYS A 253 8.64 -5.72 28.29
N VAL A 254 7.66 -6.42 27.74
CA VAL A 254 6.42 -6.74 28.45
C VAL A 254 6.55 -8.09 29.12
N THR A 255 6.16 -8.14 30.38
CA THR A 255 5.95 -9.38 31.13
C THR A 255 4.45 -9.65 31.25
N PRO A 256 4.02 -10.93 31.27
CA PRO A 256 2.62 -11.27 31.44
C PRO A 256 1.98 -10.55 32.63
N HIS A 257 0.78 -10.03 32.46
CA HIS A 257 0.04 -9.23 33.45
C HIS A 257 0.66 -7.88 33.85
N GLN A 258 1.79 -7.49 33.27
CA GLN A 258 2.52 -6.24 33.58
C GLN A 258 2.71 -5.39 32.32
N GLY A 259 1.60 -5.10 31.63
CA GLY A 259 1.58 -4.20 30.48
C GLY A 259 1.33 -2.75 30.88
N SER A 260 1.91 -1.82 30.12
CA SER A 260 1.66 -0.39 30.28
C SER A 260 0.33 0.06 29.64
N CYS A 261 -0.23 -0.76 28.75
CA CYS A 261 -1.50 -0.46 28.10
C CYS A 261 -2.72 -0.73 29.00
N LYS A 262 -3.75 0.10 28.85
CA LYS A 262 -5.07 -0.12 29.45
C LYS A 262 -5.87 -1.18 28.68
N ASP A 263 -6.78 -1.83 29.40
CA ASP A 263 -7.78 -2.73 28.83
C ASP A 263 -8.57 -2.03 27.73
N LEU A 264 -8.89 -2.78 26.67
CA LEU A 264 -9.66 -2.32 25.53
C LEU A 264 -10.99 -3.07 25.45
N PHE A 265 -12.07 -2.36 25.15
CA PHE A 265 -13.39 -2.94 24.93
C PHE A 265 -13.77 -2.75 23.46
N LEU A 266 -13.81 -3.83 22.69
CA LEU A 266 -14.20 -3.80 21.29
C LEU A 266 -15.63 -4.32 21.12
N ARG A 267 -16.49 -3.55 20.45
CA ARG A 267 -17.83 -4.03 20.11
C ARG A 267 -17.73 -5.05 18.98
N ILE A 268 -18.19 -6.29 19.24
CA ILE A 268 -18.30 -7.34 18.24
C ILE A 268 -19.71 -7.33 17.64
N ASN A 269 -20.73 -7.28 18.50
CA ASN A 269 -22.15 -7.27 18.12
C ASN A 269 -22.91 -6.15 18.83
N HIS A 270 -24.18 -5.93 18.48
CA HIS A 270 -25.02 -4.87 19.06
C HIS A 270 -25.01 -4.87 20.60
N ASN A 271 -25.02 -6.05 21.24
CA ASN A 271 -25.08 -6.19 22.69
C ASN A 271 -23.84 -6.88 23.30
N THR A 272 -22.75 -7.00 22.55
CA THR A 272 -21.59 -7.81 22.96
C THR A 272 -20.28 -7.08 22.73
N LEU A 273 -19.50 -6.95 23.80
CA LEU A 273 -18.18 -6.35 23.82
C LEU A 273 -17.13 -7.42 24.15
N LEU A 274 -15.97 -7.30 23.52
CA LEU A 274 -14.76 -8.03 23.80
C LEU A 274 -13.89 -7.20 24.72
N LYS A 275 -13.75 -7.61 25.98
CA LYS A 275 -12.78 -7.08 26.92
C LYS A 275 -11.43 -7.75 26.69
N ILE A 276 -10.46 -6.94 26.31
CA ILE A 276 -9.09 -7.35 25.99
C ILE A 276 -8.17 -6.75 27.05
N PRO A 277 -7.47 -7.58 27.85
CA PRO A 277 -6.49 -7.09 28.80
C PRO A 277 -5.41 -6.26 28.11
N GLY A 278 -5.04 -5.13 28.70
CA GLY A 278 -4.09 -4.21 28.08
C GLY A 278 -2.73 -4.83 27.74
N TRP A 279 -2.22 -5.68 28.62
CA TRP A 279 -0.96 -6.39 28.44
C TRP A 279 -0.98 -7.40 27.28
N VAL A 280 -2.11 -8.08 27.02
CA VAL A 280 -2.27 -9.02 25.89
C VAL A 280 -2.01 -8.34 24.56
N ARG A 281 -2.44 -7.07 24.44
CA ARG A 281 -2.28 -6.24 23.25
C ARG A 281 -0.82 -5.99 22.88
N GLN A 282 0.06 -6.01 23.88
CA GLN A 282 1.49 -5.78 23.72
C GLN A 282 2.25 -7.11 23.63
N GLU A 283 1.88 -8.08 24.48
CA GLU A 283 2.45 -9.41 24.53
C GLU A 283 2.35 -10.17 23.19
N ALA A 284 1.28 -9.95 22.42
CA ALA A 284 1.12 -10.55 21.09
C ALA A 284 2.26 -10.21 20.12
N LEU A 285 2.91 -9.05 20.27
CA LEU A 285 4.04 -8.61 19.44
C LEU A 285 5.41 -8.91 20.05
N GLU A 286 5.50 -9.29 21.33
CA GLU A 286 6.80 -9.55 21.98
C GLU A 286 7.61 -10.64 21.29
N GLY A 287 6.94 -11.58 20.63
CA GLY A 287 7.61 -12.61 19.83
C GLY A 287 8.51 -12.05 18.73
N LEU A 288 8.27 -10.83 18.23
CA LEU A 288 9.10 -10.19 17.21
C LEU A 288 10.48 -9.78 17.73
N PHE A 289 10.55 -9.38 19.00
CA PHE A 289 11.75 -8.81 19.63
C PHE A 289 12.47 -9.82 20.51
N HIS A 290 11.71 -10.70 21.17
CA HIS A 290 12.23 -11.69 22.09
C HIS A 290 11.69 -13.07 21.73
N ARG A 291 12.58 -14.01 21.43
CA ARG A 291 12.22 -15.42 21.26
C ARG A 291 12.90 -16.28 22.32
N ARG A 292 12.21 -17.34 22.74
CA ARG A 292 12.74 -18.34 23.69
C ARG A 292 13.92 -19.14 23.09
N ILE A 293 14.08 -19.11 21.78
CA ILE A 293 15.18 -19.74 21.05
C ILE A 293 16.16 -18.62 20.64
N GLU A 294 17.40 -18.72 21.08
CA GLU A 294 18.44 -17.71 20.87
C GLU A 294 18.61 -17.34 19.38
N ASN A 295 18.82 -16.05 19.10
CA ASN A 295 19.14 -15.50 17.77
C ASN A 295 18.10 -15.77 16.67
N THR A 296 16.83 -15.90 17.02
CA THR A 296 15.72 -16.07 16.05
C THR A 296 14.77 -14.86 16.00
N ASP A 297 15.02 -13.85 16.81
CA ASP A 297 14.31 -12.57 16.80
C ASP A 297 14.80 -11.63 15.69
N ILE A 298 13.97 -10.65 15.36
CA ILE A 298 14.23 -9.69 14.28
C ILE A 298 15.44 -8.79 14.58
N PRO A 299 15.59 -8.19 15.79
CA PRO A 299 16.75 -7.37 16.12
C PRO A 299 18.09 -8.10 15.91
N SER A 300 18.23 -9.32 16.43
CA SER A 300 19.46 -10.11 16.30
C SER A 300 19.80 -10.39 14.83
N LYS A 301 18.79 -10.70 14.01
CA LYS A 301 18.98 -10.99 12.59
C LYS A 301 19.39 -9.78 11.78
N ILE A 302 18.90 -8.58 12.13
CA ILE A 302 19.34 -7.33 11.52
C ILE A 302 20.81 -7.05 11.88
N LEU A 303 21.20 -7.22 13.14
CA LEU A 303 22.60 -7.04 13.55
C LEU A 303 23.53 -8.06 12.88
N GLU A 304 23.09 -9.31 12.73
CA GLU A 304 23.80 -10.32 11.94
C GLU A 304 23.95 -9.93 10.47
N CYS A 305 22.91 -9.39 9.82
CA CYS A 305 23.01 -8.85 8.46
C CYS A 305 24.11 -7.79 8.36
N ILE A 306 24.12 -6.83 9.28
CA ILE A 306 25.09 -5.72 9.29
C ILE A 306 26.50 -6.25 9.54
N LEU A 307 26.67 -7.23 10.43
CA LEU A 307 27.98 -7.87 10.65
C LEU A 307 28.49 -8.62 9.42
N LYS A 308 27.62 -9.25 8.64
CA LYS A 308 28.03 -9.91 7.39
C LYS A 308 28.49 -8.89 6.34
N CYS A 309 27.99 -7.66 6.37
CA CYS A 309 28.43 -6.62 5.45
C CYS A 309 29.91 -6.24 5.66
N PRO A 310 30.66 -5.92 4.58
CA PRO A 310 32.00 -5.35 4.66
C PRO A 310 32.02 -4.08 5.52
N THR A 311 33.09 -3.90 6.29
CA THR A 311 33.21 -2.80 7.28
C THR A 311 32.91 -1.42 6.67
N ASP A 312 33.35 -1.19 5.43
CA ASP A 312 33.24 0.11 4.76
C ASP A 312 31.79 0.53 4.47
N ILE A 313 30.87 -0.44 4.27
CA ILE A 313 29.48 -0.15 3.93
C ILE A 313 28.56 -0.11 5.15
N ARG A 314 29.00 -0.62 6.32
CA ARG A 314 28.12 -0.76 7.51
C ARG A 314 27.52 0.56 7.96
N SER A 315 28.31 1.65 7.93
CA SER A 315 27.81 2.97 8.31
C SER A 315 26.69 3.45 7.39
N GLU A 316 26.78 3.15 6.09
CA GLU A 316 25.76 3.51 5.10
C GLU A 316 24.49 2.67 5.30
N VAL A 317 24.65 1.36 5.50
CA VAL A 317 23.52 0.46 5.78
C VAL A 317 22.77 0.86 7.05
N CYS A 318 23.48 1.17 8.14
CA CYS A 318 22.86 1.63 9.39
C CYS A 318 22.12 2.97 9.22
N SER A 319 22.57 3.83 8.32
CA SER A 319 22.00 5.17 8.10
C SER A 319 20.76 5.18 7.20
N ASN A 320 20.43 4.05 6.56
CA ASN A 320 19.38 3.97 5.55
C ASN A 320 18.47 2.76 5.76
N ILE A 321 17.97 2.56 6.99
CA ILE A 321 17.05 1.46 7.29
C ILE A 321 15.64 1.82 6.81
N VAL A 322 15.04 0.97 5.99
CA VAL A 322 13.68 1.15 5.46
C VAL A 322 12.75 0.08 6.04
N PHE A 323 11.61 0.50 6.58
CA PHE A 323 10.54 -0.42 6.99
C PHE A 323 9.58 -0.68 5.83
N VAL A 324 9.37 -1.96 5.53
CA VAL A 324 8.42 -2.42 4.52
C VAL A 324 7.50 -3.52 5.08
N GLY A 325 6.32 -3.67 4.50
CA GLY A 325 5.36 -4.73 4.85
C GLY A 325 4.43 -4.41 6.02
N GLY A 326 3.35 -5.19 6.14
CA GLY A 326 2.25 -4.92 7.09
C GLY A 326 2.65 -4.99 8.57
N THR A 327 3.54 -5.91 8.96
CA THR A 327 3.99 -6.05 10.36
C THR A 327 4.68 -4.78 10.88
N SER A 328 5.35 -4.02 10.01
CA SER A 328 6.00 -2.78 10.42
C SER A 328 5.01 -1.63 10.72
N MET A 329 3.73 -1.79 10.34
CA MET A 329 2.68 -0.79 10.56
C MET A 329 2.10 -0.81 11.98
N TYR A 330 2.38 -1.85 12.78
CA TYR A 330 1.90 -1.87 14.16
C TYR A 330 2.47 -0.67 14.94
N PRO A 331 1.63 0.01 15.74
CA PRO A 331 2.07 1.16 16.51
C PRO A 331 3.30 0.82 17.38
N LEU A 332 4.28 1.73 17.38
CA LEU A 332 5.53 1.64 18.12
C LEU A 332 6.49 0.50 17.72
N VAL A 333 6.21 -0.32 16.71
CA VAL A 333 7.16 -1.39 16.30
C VAL A 333 8.51 -0.84 15.87
N GLY A 334 8.53 0.26 15.12
CA GLY A 334 9.79 0.91 14.71
C GLY A 334 10.59 1.44 15.90
N THR A 335 9.93 2.12 16.84
CA THR A 335 10.54 2.62 18.08
C THR A 335 11.09 1.47 18.92
N ARG A 336 10.30 0.42 19.13
CA ARG A 336 10.73 -0.74 19.90
C ARG A 336 11.91 -1.45 19.23
N LEU A 337 11.87 -1.65 17.92
CA LEU A 337 12.99 -2.24 17.20
C LEU A 337 14.27 -1.40 17.38
N HIS A 338 14.16 -0.08 17.32
CA HIS A 338 15.31 0.80 17.54
C HIS A 338 15.93 0.61 18.92
N LEU A 339 15.11 0.60 19.97
CA LEU A 339 15.58 0.40 21.35
C LEU A 339 16.25 -0.97 21.52
N GLU A 340 15.68 -2.02 20.96
CA GLU A 340 16.25 -3.38 21.00
C GLU A 340 17.57 -3.49 20.24
N LEU A 341 17.70 -2.81 19.09
CA LEU A 341 18.96 -2.78 18.34
C LEU A 341 20.08 -2.11 19.15
N ILE A 342 19.76 -1.02 19.86
CA ILE A 342 20.71 -0.33 20.73
C ILE A 342 21.09 -1.25 21.90
N ASP A 343 20.10 -1.75 22.63
CA ASP A 343 20.31 -2.58 23.83
C ASP A 343 21.12 -3.85 23.50
N LEU A 344 20.78 -4.57 22.42
CA LEU A 344 21.54 -5.75 22.01
C LEU A 344 22.97 -5.41 21.57
N THR A 345 23.18 -4.29 20.90
CA THR A 345 24.53 -3.87 20.47
C THR A 345 25.42 -3.53 21.68
N GLU A 346 24.83 -2.97 22.73
CA GLU A 346 25.55 -2.64 23.97
C GLU A 346 25.79 -3.89 24.84
N SER A 347 24.73 -4.67 25.09
CA SER A 347 24.73 -5.78 26.04
C SER A 347 25.43 -7.05 25.55
N THR A 348 25.45 -7.31 24.23
CA THR A 348 25.93 -8.57 23.67
C THR A 348 27.32 -8.43 23.04
N GLU A 349 28.30 -9.18 23.55
CA GLU A 349 29.70 -9.07 23.10
C GLU A 349 29.90 -9.40 21.61
N LYS A 350 29.05 -10.27 21.03
CA LYS A 350 29.03 -10.58 19.59
C LYS A 350 28.91 -9.33 18.71
N TYR A 351 28.22 -8.29 19.20
CA TYR A 351 27.95 -7.06 18.44
C TYR A 351 28.85 -5.89 18.85
N SER A 352 29.92 -6.13 19.62
CA SER A 352 30.81 -5.08 20.14
C SER A 352 31.40 -4.19 19.03
N GLY A 353 31.70 -4.77 17.87
CA GLY A 353 32.18 -4.04 16.68
C GLY A 353 31.17 -3.05 16.08
N LEU A 354 29.88 -3.17 16.40
CA LEU A 354 28.82 -2.27 15.94
C LEU A 354 28.53 -1.13 16.92
N ARG A 355 29.06 -1.15 18.15
CA ARG A 355 28.79 -0.13 19.19
C ARG A 355 29.06 1.30 18.70
N ARG A 356 30.10 1.50 17.89
CA ARG A 356 30.44 2.81 17.30
C ARG A 356 29.40 3.30 16.27
N LEU A 357 28.59 2.40 15.73
CA LEU A 357 27.58 2.69 14.71
C LEU A 357 26.18 2.90 15.30
N ILE A 358 25.98 2.75 16.62
CA ILE A 358 24.67 2.97 17.27
C ILE A 358 24.08 4.34 16.91
N SER A 359 24.91 5.39 16.94
CA SER A 359 24.51 6.76 16.58
C SER A 359 24.12 6.95 15.11
N LYS A 360 24.43 5.97 14.25
CA LYS A 360 24.14 5.99 12.81
C LYS A 360 22.83 5.31 12.47
N PHE A 361 22.19 4.58 13.40
CA PHE A 361 20.89 3.98 13.12
C PHE A 361 19.85 5.04 12.78
N ARG A 362 19.49 5.12 11.50
CA ARG A 362 18.50 6.06 10.98
C ARG A 362 17.49 5.32 10.12
N TYR A 363 16.24 5.72 10.27
CA TYR A 363 15.12 5.15 9.54
C TYR A 363 14.67 6.13 8.47
N SER A 364 14.70 5.68 7.21
CA SER A 364 14.33 6.52 6.09
C SER A 364 12.84 6.81 6.12
N ALA A 365 12.50 8.10 6.10
CA ALA A 365 11.12 8.53 5.95
C ALA A 365 10.62 8.17 4.54
N CYS A 366 9.51 7.45 4.47
CA CYS A 366 8.80 7.18 3.23
C CYS A 366 7.45 7.89 3.27
N PRO A 367 7.05 8.63 2.21
CA PRO A 367 5.72 9.24 2.15
C PRO A 367 4.61 8.19 1.97
N PHE A 368 4.96 6.95 1.65
CA PHE A 368 4.05 5.84 1.45
C PHE A 368 3.99 4.93 2.67
N GLN A 369 2.82 4.32 2.90
CA GLN A 369 2.66 3.33 3.96
C GLN A 369 3.53 2.09 3.70
N PRO A 370 4.16 1.47 4.73
CA PRO A 370 5.07 0.34 4.53
C PRO A 370 4.49 -0.83 3.72
N ILE A 371 3.19 -1.10 3.82
CA ILE A 371 2.51 -2.17 3.09
C ILE A 371 2.43 -1.96 1.57
N ILE A 372 2.53 -0.71 1.10
CA ILE A 372 2.41 -0.35 -0.32
C ILE A 372 3.77 -0.03 -0.96
N ILE A 373 4.84 0.13 -0.17
CA ILE A 373 6.19 0.44 -0.68
C ILE A 373 6.66 -0.58 -1.74
N PRO A 374 6.51 -1.92 -1.57
CA PRO A 374 6.90 -2.88 -2.59
C PRO A 374 6.16 -2.64 -3.92
N TRP A 375 4.85 -2.37 -3.83
CA TRP A 375 4.02 -2.05 -4.99
C TRP A 375 4.47 -0.75 -5.68
N ILE A 376 4.79 0.30 -4.92
CA ILE A 376 5.32 1.55 -5.47
C ILE A 376 6.64 1.30 -6.21
N GLY A 377 7.52 0.48 -5.63
CA GLY A 377 8.77 0.08 -6.26
C GLY A 377 8.53 -0.63 -7.60
N GLY A 378 7.61 -1.59 -7.64
CA GLY A 378 7.21 -2.27 -8.88
C GLY A 378 6.58 -1.32 -9.92
N SER A 379 5.70 -0.43 -9.48
CA SER A 379 5.07 0.59 -10.32
C SER A 379 6.09 1.53 -10.95
N LEU A 380 7.04 2.04 -10.17
CA LEU A 380 8.12 2.91 -10.64
C LEU A 380 9.10 2.18 -11.55
N ALA A 381 9.48 0.94 -11.23
CA ALA A 381 10.30 0.11 -12.13
C ALA A 381 9.62 -0.08 -13.49
N GLY A 382 8.28 -0.21 -13.49
CA GLY A 382 7.48 -0.26 -14.70
C GLY A 382 7.41 1.02 -15.50
N VAL A 383 7.44 2.18 -14.86
CA VAL A 383 7.53 3.46 -15.58
C VAL A 383 8.93 3.69 -16.13
N ALA A 384 9.94 3.41 -15.31
CA ALA A 384 11.33 3.65 -15.65
C ALA A 384 11.82 2.81 -16.84
N LYS A 385 11.03 1.81 -17.28
CA LYS A 385 11.39 0.87 -18.35
C LYS A 385 12.82 0.38 -18.10
N MET A 386 13.14 -0.07 -16.88
CA MET A 386 14.50 -0.50 -16.52
C MET A 386 14.92 -1.62 -17.48
N ASN A 387 15.68 -1.25 -18.52
CA ASN A 387 16.12 -2.11 -19.61
C ASN A 387 17.46 -2.77 -19.24
N ASN A 388 17.50 -3.45 -18.09
CA ASN A 388 18.65 -4.28 -17.79
C ASN A 388 18.43 -5.67 -18.42
N SER A 389 19.52 -6.40 -18.65
CA SER A 389 19.62 -7.75 -19.25
C SER A 389 18.76 -8.86 -18.62
N ASN A 390 17.88 -8.53 -17.68
CA ASN A 390 17.17 -9.45 -16.78
C ASN A 390 15.64 -9.48 -17.07
N GLU A 391 15.20 -9.09 -18.27
CA GLU A 391 13.83 -9.32 -18.75
C GLU A 391 13.72 -10.76 -19.27
N MET A 392 12.93 -11.59 -18.60
CA MET A 392 12.56 -12.92 -19.07
C MET A 392 11.48 -12.79 -20.14
N LYS A 393 11.85 -13.08 -21.39
CA LYS A 393 10.92 -13.14 -22.51
C LYS A 393 10.32 -14.53 -22.63
N ARG A 394 9.06 -14.62 -23.06
CA ARG A 394 8.41 -15.90 -23.39
C ARG A 394 9.24 -16.79 -24.32
N GLU A 395 9.82 -16.19 -25.35
CA GLU A 395 10.66 -16.89 -26.36
C GLU A 395 11.91 -17.54 -25.74
N ASN A 396 12.38 -17.02 -24.60
CA ASN A 396 13.57 -17.50 -23.90
C ASN A 396 13.22 -18.47 -22.77
N TYR A 397 11.94 -18.75 -22.50
CA TYR A 397 11.53 -19.61 -21.41
C TYR A 397 11.58 -21.09 -21.81
N SER A 398 12.50 -21.84 -21.22
CA SER A 398 12.69 -23.28 -21.44
C SER A 398 11.89 -24.17 -20.48
N GLY A 399 11.04 -23.59 -19.61
CA GLY A 399 10.44 -24.31 -18.48
C GLY A 399 11.36 -24.40 -17.24
N GLN A 400 12.54 -23.79 -17.32
CA GLN A 400 13.43 -23.52 -16.20
C GLN A 400 13.44 -22.01 -15.93
N VAL A 401 13.36 -21.66 -14.65
CA VAL A 401 13.50 -20.27 -14.21
C VAL A 401 14.92 -20.08 -13.75
N SER A 402 15.65 -19.14 -14.36
CA SER A 402 16.92 -18.68 -13.81
C SER A 402 16.66 -18.14 -12.42
N ASP A 403 17.25 -18.77 -11.42
CA ASP A 403 17.28 -18.21 -10.08
C ASP A 403 18.71 -17.78 -9.78
N TRP A 404 18.89 -16.78 -8.93
CA TRP A 404 20.21 -16.36 -8.49
C TRP A 404 21.00 -17.52 -7.87
N ALA A 405 20.31 -18.55 -7.35
CA ALA A 405 20.90 -19.79 -6.86
C ALA A 405 21.49 -20.69 -7.98
N PHE A 406 20.92 -20.65 -9.19
CA PHE A 406 21.41 -21.41 -10.35
C PHE A 406 22.59 -20.68 -11.03
N ASP A 407 22.49 -19.37 -11.20
CA ASP A 407 23.49 -18.58 -11.93
C ASP A 407 24.84 -18.46 -11.19
N LEU A 408 24.84 -18.57 -9.85
CA LEU A 408 26.06 -18.48 -9.03
C LEU A 408 26.85 -19.80 -8.93
N HIS A 409 26.22 -20.94 -9.24
CA HIS A 409 26.83 -22.25 -9.01
C HIS A 409 27.12 -23.06 -10.25
N GLY A 410 26.65 -22.66 -11.44
CA GLY A 410 26.94 -23.39 -12.68
C GLY A 410 26.63 -24.88 -12.59
N LEU A 411 25.63 -25.25 -11.78
CA LEU A 411 25.17 -26.61 -11.67
C LEU A 411 24.22 -26.85 -12.84
N GLU A 412 24.82 -27.21 -13.98
CA GLU A 412 24.15 -28.07 -14.95
C GLU A 412 23.91 -29.43 -14.27
N ASP A 413 22.63 -29.83 -14.25
CA ASP A 413 22.02 -31.11 -13.83
C ASP A 413 22.85 -32.15 -13.04
#